data_AF-A0A372QRR5-F1
#
_entry.id   AF-A0A372QRR5-F1
#
_cell.length_a   1.000
_cell.length_b   1.000
_cell.length_c   1.000
_cell.angle_alpha   90.00
_cell.angle_beta   90.00
_cell.angle_gamma   90.00
#
_symmetry.space_group_name_H-M   'P 1'
#
loop_
_entity.id
_entity.type
_entity.pdbx_description
1 polymer ?
#
loop_
_entity_poly.entity_id
_entity_poly.type
_entity_poly.pdbx_seq_one_letter_code
_entity_poly.pdbx_strand_id
1 'polypeptide(L)'
;IYGIIPYMAPEIFQGREYTKASDIYSFGMIMWELMTGRRLFWNRNHDTELINVIFDGLRPPIVTNAPNGYIELMKECWHSDPEQRPHATDI
;
A
#
# COMPACT_ATOMS: atom_id res chain seq x y z
N ILE A 1 -5.47 15.49 7.51
CA ILE A 1 -4.76 14.25 7.13
C ILE A 1 -3.30 14.64 6.87
N TYR A 2 -2.35 14.03 7.58
CA TYR A 2 -0.91 14.29 7.42
C TYR A 2 -0.24 12.96 7.05
N GLY A 3 0.55 12.94 5.97
CA GLY A 3 1.25 11.75 5.50
C GLY A 3 1.55 11.79 4.01
N ILE A 4 2.24 10.76 3.50
CA ILE A 4 2.59 10.65 2.09
C ILE A 4 1.53 9.79 1.40
N ILE A 5 0.64 10.41 0.61
CA ILE A 5 -0.58 9.81 0.03
C ILE A 5 -0.38 8.39 -0.53
N PRO A 6 0.62 8.13 -1.39
CA PRO A 6 0.89 6.79 -1.91
C PRO A 6 1.05 5.66 -0.88
N TYR A 7 1.50 5.97 0.33
CA TYR A 7 1.80 4.97 1.37
C TYR A 7 0.66 4.84 2.38
N MET A 8 -0.29 5.78 2.40
CA MET A 8 -1.37 5.76 3.36
C MET A 8 -2.43 4.71 2.99
N ALA A 9 -2.88 3.97 4.00
CA ALA A 9 -3.93 2.99 3.84
C ALA A 9 -5.28 3.65 3.51
N PRO A 10 -6.12 3.02 2.67
CA PRO A 10 -7.34 3.63 2.15
C PRO A 10 -8.33 4.07 3.25
N GLU A 11 -8.36 3.34 4.37
CA GLU A 11 -9.23 3.66 5.50
C GLU A 11 -8.89 4.99 6.21
N ILE A 12 -7.64 5.44 6.12
CA ILE A 12 -7.19 6.71 6.71
C ILE A 12 -7.83 7.90 6.00
N PHE A 13 -8.11 7.79 4.70
CA PHE A 13 -8.80 8.83 3.95
C PHE A 13 -10.26 9.00 4.35
N GLN A 14 -10.86 7.99 4.98
CA GLN A 14 -12.21 8.07 5.55
C GLN A 14 -12.23 8.71 6.94
N GLY A 15 -11.09 9.17 7.46
CA GLY A 15 -10.97 9.72 8.80
C GLY A 15 -10.93 8.67 9.91
N ARG A 16 -10.67 7.40 9.59
CA ARG A 16 -10.40 6.38 10.60
C ARG A 16 -9.04 6.60 11.25
N GLU A 17 -8.90 6.11 12.48
CA GLU A 17 -7.64 6.19 13.21
C GLU A 17 -6.57 5.28 12.59
N TYR A 18 -5.31 5.64 12.79
CA TYR A 18 -4.18 4.80 12.41
C TYR A 18 -4.16 3.54 13.25
N THR A 19 -4.06 2.40 12.59
CA THR A 19 -3.97 1.09 13.24
C THR A 19 -2.69 0.39 12.80
N LYS A 20 -2.34 -0.69 13.51
CA LYS A 20 -1.23 -1.57 13.09
C LYS A 20 -1.43 -2.10 11.66
N ALA A 21 -2.67 -2.38 11.26
CA ALA A 21 -2.98 -2.82 9.90
C ALA A 21 -2.71 -1.73 8.85
N SER A 22 -2.81 -0.45 9.22
CA SER A 22 -2.46 0.69 8.37
C SER A 22 -0.94 0.81 8.17
N ASP A 23 -0.15 0.45 9.18
CA ASP A 23 1.31 0.34 9.07
C ASP A 23 1.71 -0.81 8.14
N ILE A 24 1.02 -1.96 8.23
CA ILE A 24 1.23 -3.11 7.34
C ILE A 24 0.92 -2.76 5.87
N TYR A 25 -0.13 -1.98 5.62
CA TYR A 25 -0.39 -1.46 4.28
C TYR A 25 0.77 -0.61 3.76
N SER A 26 1.25 0.32 4.59
CA SER A 26 2.38 1.18 4.26
C SER A 26 3.63 0.35 3.95
N PHE A 27 3.85 -0.72 4.72
CA PHE A 27 4.92 -1.68 4.49
C PHE A 27 4.79 -2.40 3.14
N GLY A 28 3.60 -2.85 2.75
CA GLY A 28 3.35 -3.43 1.41
C GLY A 28 3.67 -2.47 0.27
N MET A 29 3.37 -1.17 0.43
CA MET A 29 3.73 -0.14 -0.54
C MET A 29 5.27 0.05 -0.60
N ILE A 30 5.97 0.03 0.53
CA ILE A 30 7.44 0.08 0.58
C ILE A 30 8.05 -1.17 -0.08
N MET A 31 7.51 -2.37 0.17
CA MET A 31 7.96 -3.59 -0.51
C MET A 31 7.92 -3.44 -2.02
N TRP A 32 6.85 -2.86 -2.56
CA TRP A 32 6.76 -2.61 -4.00
C TRP A 32 7.80 -1.61 -4.51
N GLU A 33 8.04 -0.53 -3.76
CA GLU A 33 9.07 0.45 -4.09
C GLU A 33 10.48 -0.19 -4.08
N LEU A 34 10.79 -1.03 -3.09
CA LEU A 34 12.05 -1.78 -3.02
C LEU A 34 12.19 -2.76 -4.18
N MET A 35 11.10 -3.47 -4.51
CA MET A 35 11.06 -4.44 -5.59
C MET A 35 11.31 -3.80 -6.96
N THR A 36 10.79 -2.59 -7.18
CA THR A 36 10.86 -1.92 -8.48
C THR A 36 11.97 -0.87 -8.59
N GLY A 37 12.50 -0.41 -7.45
CA GLY A 37 13.38 0.76 -7.37
C GLY A 37 12.72 2.05 -7.84
N ARG A 38 11.38 2.10 -7.90
CA ARG A 38 10.62 3.22 -8.44
C ARG A 38 9.69 3.79 -7.38
N ARG A 39 9.63 5.12 -7.33
CA ARG A 39 8.70 5.83 -6.45
C ARG A 39 7.25 5.55 -6.85
N LEU A 40 6.40 5.26 -5.86
CA LEU A 40 4.97 5.04 -6.09
C LEU A 40 4.30 6.27 -6.71
N PHE A 41 3.47 6.03 -7.72
CA PHE A 41 2.69 7.07 -8.42
C PHE A 41 3.49 8.31 -8.82
N TRP A 42 4.78 8.15 -9.15
CA TRP A 42 5.68 9.24 -9.53
C TRP A 42 5.19 10.11 -10.69
N ASN A 43 4.26 9.57 -11.50
CA ASN A 43 3.67 10.23 -12.66
C ASN A 43 2.31 10.88 -12.38
N ARG A 44 1.83 10.89 -11.12
CA ARG A 44 0.55 11.50 -10.74
C ARG A 44 0.76 12.56 -9.68
N ASN A 45 -0.13 13.56 -9.70
CA ASN A 45 -0.20 14.53 -8.61
C ASN A 45 -0.69 13.82 -7.34
N HIS A 46 -0.14 14.23 -6.19
CA HIS A 46 -0.54 13.71 -4.89
C HIS A 46 -1.72 14.52 -4.36
N ASP A 47 -2.86 14.41 -5.06
CA ASP A 47 -4.09 15.15 -4.79
C ASP A 47 -5.27 14.21 -4.50
N THR A 48 -6.48 14.78 -4.42
CA THR A 48 -7.71 14.03 -4.15
C THR A 48 -8.02 13.00 -5.23
N GLU A 49 -7.59 13.20 -6.48
CA GLU A 49 -7.78 12.21 -7.55
C GLU A 49 -6.99 10.93 -7.25
N LEU A 50 -5.73 11.09 -6.83
CA LEU A 50 -4.90 9.95 -6.42
C LEU A 50 -5.52 9.20 -5.22
N ILE A 51 -6.09 9.94 -4.26
CA ILE A 51 -6.78 9.34 -3.12
C ILE A 51 -7.97 8.49 -3.58
N ASN A 52 -8.81 9.03 -4.47
CA ASN A 52 -10.00 8.32 -4.96
C ASN A 52 -9.61 7.02 -5.68
N VAL A 53 -8.60 7.05 -6.56
CA VAL A 53 -8.20 5.82 -7.27
C VAL A 53 -7.57 4.78 -6.34
N ILE A 54 -6.81 5.18 -5.31
CA ILE A 54 -6.29 4.24 -4.30
C ILE A 54 -7.45 3.61 -3.52
N PHE A 55 -8.43 4.43 -3.15
CA PHE A 55 -9.65 4.00 -2.47
C PHE A 55 -10.47 3.00 -3.32
N ASP A 56 -10.55 3.22 -4.63
CA ASP A 56 -11.20 2.32 -5.59
C ASP A 56 -10.41 1.02 -5.85
N GLY A 57 -9.28 0.83 -5.17
CA GLY A 57 -8.49 -0.40 -5.25
C GLY A 57 -7.38 -0.38 -6.30
N LEU A 58 -7.03 0.79 -6.86
CA LEU A 58 -5.86 0.89 -7.73
C LEU A 58 -4.62 0.43 -6.95
N ARG A 59 -3.85 -0.48 -7.55
CA ARG A 59 -2.57 -0.93 -7.04
C ARG A 59 -1.48 -0.77 -8.11
N PRO A 60 -0.22 -0.54 -7.69
CA PRO A 60 0.90 -0.44 -8.62
C PRO A 60 1.09 -1.74 -9.44
N PRO A 61 1.56 -1.66 -10.70
CA PRO A 61 1.76 -2.84 -11.53
C PRO A 61 2.91 -3.71 -11.00
N ILE A 62 2.77 -5.03 -11.11
CA ILE A 62 3.79 -6.00 -10.72
C ILE A 62 4.58 -6.37 -11.98
N VAL A 63 5.84 -5.95 -12.05
CA VAL A 63 6.64 -5.97 -13.30
C VAL A 63 8.04 -6.60 -13.11
N THR A 64 8.19 -7.57 -12.21
CA THR A 64 9.53 -8.10 -11.88
C THR A 64 9.53 -9.59 -11.54
N ASN A 65 10.69 -10.24 -11.72
CA ASN A 65 11.01 -11.57 -11.18
C ASN A 65 11.44 -11.43 -9.70
N ALA A 66 10.52 -11.04 -8.83
CA ALA A 66 10.77 -11.07 -7.39
C ALA A 66 10.88 -12.52 -6.90
N PRO A 67 11.56 -12.77 -5.77
CA PRO A 67 11.62 -14.09 -5.15
C PRO A 67 10.22 -14.67 -4.88
N ASN A 68 10.10 -16.00 -4.92
CA ASN A 68 8.85 -16.70 -4.59
C ASN A 68 8.35 -16.26 -3.20
N GLY A 69 7.04 -16.05 -3.06
CA GLY A 69 6.41 -15.57 -1.82
C GLY A 69 6.47 -14.05 -1.61
N TYR A 70 7.42 -13.32 -2.22
CA TYR A 70 7.53 -11.87 -2.01
C TYR A 70 6.31 -11.12 -2.55
N ILE A 71 5.87 -11.48 -3.76
CA ILE A 71 4.71 -10.85 -4.41
C ILE A 71 3.42 -11.18 -3.65
N GLU A 72 3.30 -12.39 -3.13
CA GLU A 72 2.12 -12.85 -2.38
C GLU A 72 2.02 -12.09 -1.06
N LEU A 73 3.10 -12.07 -0.27
CA LEU A 73 3.20 -11.30 0.96
C LEU A 73 2.95 -9.81 0.75
N MET A 74 3.56 -9.20 -0.27
CA MET A 74 3.32 -7.80 -0.62
C MET A 74 1.83 -7.55 -0.94
N LYS A 75 1.16 -8.50 -1.62
CA LYS A 75 -0.26 -8.40 -1.93
C LYS A 75 -1.17 -8.51 -0.71
N GLU A 76 -0.80 -9.37 0.22
CA GLU A 76 -1.50 -9.51 1.51
C GLU A 76 -1.35 -8.24 2.36
N CYS A 77 -0.15 -7.66 2.40
CA CYS A 77 0.12 -6.43 3.14
C CYS A 77 -0.74 -5.24 2.69
N TRP A 78 -0.92 -5.02 1.38
CA TRP A 78 -1.70 -3.88 0.85
C TRP A 78 -3.17 -4.18 0.54
N HIS A 79 -3.72 -5.23 1.16
CA HIS A 79 -5.11 -5.63 0.96
C HIS A 79 -6.08 -4.47 1.33
N SER A 80 -7.17 -4.30 0.58
CA SER A 80 -8.11 -3.20 0.81
C SER A 80 -8.80 -3.30 2.16
N ASP A 81 -9.19 -4.53 2.53
CA ASP A 81 -9.72 -4.85 3.86
C ASP A 81 -8.57 -4.95 4.89
N PRO A 82 -8.54 -4.09 5.94
CA PRO A 82 -7.52 -4.14 6.98
C PRO A 82 -7.47 -5.47 7.76
N GLU A 83 -8.58 -6.20 7.89
CA GLU A 83 -8.62 -7.46 8.64
C GLU A 83 -7.97 -8.64 7.90
N GLN A 84 -7.80 -8.51 6.59
CA GLN A 84 -7.15 -9.51 5.75
C GLN A 84 -5.64 -9.27 5.60
N ARG A 85 -5.12 -8.20 6.21
CA ARG A 85 -3.69 -7.92 6.22
C ARG A 85 -3.01 -8.77 7.31
N PRO A 86 -1.79 -9.29 7.07
CA PRO A 86 -1.05 -10.06 8.07
C PRO A 86 -0.69 -9.19 9.27
N HIS A 87 -0.45 -9.81 10.43
CA HIS A 87 0.16 -9.08 11.54
C HIS A 87 1.68 -8.99 11.35
N ALA A 88 2.30 -8.00 11.98
CA ALA A 88 3.76 -7.83 11.91
C ALA A 88 4.56 -9.04 12.45
N THR A 89 3.92 -9.92 13.23
CA THR A 89 4.53 -11.17 13.73
C THR A 89 4.52 -12.29 12.70
N ASP A 90 3.73 -12.16 11.63
CA ASP A 90 3.52 -13.17 10.59
C ASP A 90 4.41 -12.94 9.36
N ILE A 91 5.16 -11.83 9.37
CA ILE A 91 6.06 -11.33 8.31
C ILE A 91 7.52 -11.54 8.73
#